data_AF-A0AAV5RRA5-F1
#
_entry.id   AF-A0AAV5RRA5-F1
#
_cell.length_a   1.000
_cell.length_b   1.000
_cell.length_c   1.000
_cell.angle_alpha   90.00
_cell.angle_beta   90.00
_cell.angle_gamma   90.00
#
_symmetry.space_group_name_H-M   'P 1'
#
loop_
_entity.id
_entity.type
_entity.pdbx_description
1 polymer ?
#
loop_
_entity_poly.entity_id
_entity_poly.type
_entity_poly.pdbx_seq_one_letter_code
_entity_poly.pdbx_strand_id
1 'polypeptide(L)'
;MNIWIAASDGRGDLVEQFISGNPAITANTQDPNGYTAVHAAASYGHIDLLRKLCKELGGDINVRDNDGDTPLHHTEDAATAKVILEELGGDISLANSEGKTALQVAEEDQEFPELIEYLRIKSGIPQEQDSLGIDASTMAQFKDNLRYSMENEQVRDEDLDPESLARKKRLEQIIQGENAEEELEVYIRDLVRTQMGGAATNEASAEEEPSAKRRK
;
A
#
# COMPACT_ATOMS: atom_id res chain seq x y z
N MET A 1 -12.58 10.70 -34.81
CA MET A 1 -12.26 9.49 -34.04
C MET A 1 -10.86 9.05 -34.44
N ASN A 2 -9.98 8.83 -33.47
CA ASN A 2 -8.59 8.41 -33.67
C ASN A 2 -8.35 7.09 -32.92
N ILE A 3 -7.13 6.53 -33.02
CA ILE A 3 -6.80 5.24 -32.42
C ILE A 3 -6.93 5.25 -30.88
N TRP A 4 -6.58 6.35 -30.22
CA TRP A 4 -6.65 6.49 -28.76
C TRP A 4 -8.10 6.50 -28.27
N ILE A 5 -9.01 7.22 -28.96
CA ILE A 5 -10.45 7.21 -28.66
C ILE A 5 -11.07 5.83 -28.97
N ALA A 6 -10.60 5.14 -30.01
CA ALA A 6 -11.05 3.78 -30.26
C ALA A 6 -10.63 2.82 -29.14
N ALA A 7 -9.42 3.01 -28.60
CA ALA A 7 -8.92 2.23 -27.48
C ALA A 7 -9.60 2.55 -26.15
N SER A 8 -9.88 3.82 -25.84
CA SER A 8 -10.65 4.21 -24.66
C SER A 8 -12.07 3.66 -24.66
N ASP A 9 -12.67 3.50 -25.85
CA ASP A 9 -13.99 2.89 -26.02
C ASP A 9 -13.94 1.34 -26.09
N GLY A 10 -12.76 0.73 -25.95
CA GLY A 10 -12.58 -0.73 -26.01
C GLY A 10 -12.80 -1.36 -27.39
N ARG A 11 -12.86 -0.55 -28.46
CA ARG A 11 -13.17 -1.02 -29.82
C ARG A 11 -11.93 -1.55 -30.52
N GLY A 12 -11.51 -2.77 -30.15
CA GLY A 12 -10.35 -3.45 -30.74
C GLY A 12 -10.39 -3.55 -32.27
N ASP A 13 -11.55 -3.84 -32.85
CA ASP A 13 -11.71 -3.90 -34.31
C ASP A 13 -11.32 -2.59 -35.00
N LEU A 14 -11.67 -1.44 -34.40
CA LEU A 14 -11.30 -0.13 -34.96
C LEU A 14 -9.82 0.16 -34.75
N VAL A 15 -9.25 -0.22 -33.61
CA VAL A 15 -7.81 -0.10 -33.34
C VAL A 15 -7.01 -0.87 -34.42
N GLU A 16 -7.42 -2.08 -34.73
CA GLU A 16 -6.81 -2.90 -35.80
C GLU A 16 -6.98 -2.29 -37.18
N GLN A 17 -8.16 -1.75 -37.49
CA GLN A 17 -8.41 -1.05 -38.75
C GLN A 17 -7.52 0.19 -38.88
N PHE A 18 -7.28 0.93 -37.80
CA PHE A 18 -6.38 2.09 -37.83
C PHE A 18 -4.93 1.70 -38.11
N ILE A 19 -4.43 0.65 -37.45
CA ILE A 19 -3.06 0.15 -37.65
C ILE A 19 -2.90 -0.45 -39.05
N SER A 20 -3.86 -1.26 -39.50
CA SER A 20 -3.80 -1.93 -40.81
C SER A 20 -4.03 -0.95 -41.97
N GLY A 21 -4.82 0.10 -41.74
CA GLY A 21 -5.19 1.09 -42.76
C GLY A 21 -4.15 2.18 -42.98
N ASN A 22 -3.22 2.38 -42.03
CA ASN A 22 -2.16 3.37 -42.16
C ASN A 22 -0.85 2.87 -41.53
N PRO A 23 0.19 2.57 -42.34
CA PRO A 23 1.49 2.11 -41.84
C PRO A 23 2.21 3.07 -40.89
N ALA A 24 1.83 4.34 -40.87
CA ALA A 24 2.38 5.31 -39.92
C ALA A 24 1.77 5.22 -38.52
N ILE A 25 0.64 4.50 -38.37
CA ILE A 25 -0.04 4.29 -37.09
C ILE A 25 0.30 2.90 -36.58
N THR A 26 0.76 2.84 -35.33
CA THR A 26 1.14 1.64 -34.59
C THR A 26 0.53 1.68 -33.19
N ALA A 27 0.58 0.56 -32.46
CA ALA A 27 0.15 0.53 -31.05
C ALA A 27 0.90 1.54 -30.16
N ASN A 28 2.12 1.92 -30.55
CA ASN A 28 2.98 2.88 -29.84
C ASN A 28 2.87 4.31 -30.40
N THR A 29 1.92 4.58 -31.28
CA THR A 29 1.70 5.94 -31.79
C THR A 29 1.20 6.84 -30.66
N GLN A 30 2.00 7.86 -30.38
CA GLN A 30 1.73 8.83 -29.32
C GLN A 30 0.86 9.98 -29.82
N ASP A 31 -0.03 10.45 -28.97
CA ASP A 31 -0.71 11.73 -29.12
C ASP A 31 0.24 12.89 -28.73
N PRO A 32 -0.20 14.16 -28.80
CA PRO A 32 0.63 15.30 -28.40
C PRO A 32 1.12 15.27 -26.95
N ASN A 33 0.47 14.50 -26.07
CA ASN A 33 0.84 14.32 -24.67
C ASN A 33 1.69 13.06 -24.43
N GLY A 34 2.14 12.37 -25.49
CA GLY A 34 2.88 11.10 -25.34
C GLY A 34 1.96 9.89 -25.07
N TYR A 35 0.65 10.11 -25.01
CA TYR A 35 -0.34 9.09 -24.64
C TYR A 35 -0.59 8.12 -25.80
N THR A 36 -0.76 6.84 -25.50
CA THR A 36 -0.86 5.77 -26.52
C THR A 36 -2.16 4.99 -26.40
N ALA A 37 -2.44 4.14 -27.40
CA ALA A 37 -3.57 3.22 -27.32
C ALA A 37 -3.44 2.23 -26.14
N VAL A 38 -2.20 1.91 -25.74
CA VAL A 38 -1.92 1.05 -24.58
C VAL A 38 -2.30 1.76 -23.28
N HIS A 39 -1.95 3.04 -23.11
CA HIS A 39 -2.40 3.84 -21.98
C HIS A 39 -3.92 3.89 -21.90
N ALA A 40 -4.60 4.21 -23.01
CA ALA A 40 -6.06 4.27 -23.06
C ALA A 40 -6.73 2.94 -22.69
N ALA A 41 -6.22 1.81 -23.22
CA ALA A 41 -6.77 0.50 -22.90
C ALA A 41 -6.56 0.12 -21.42
N ALA A 42 -5.41 0.49 -20.84
CA ALA A 42 -5.14 0.27 -19.42
C ALA A 42 -6.00 1.15 -18.51
N SER A 43 -6.15 2.44 -18.84
CA SER A 43 -6.90 3.40 -18.05
C SER A 43 -8.37 3.03 -17.89
N TYR A 44 -8.99 2.57 -18.98
CA TYR A 44 -10.40 2.18 -18.99
C TYR A 44 -10.63 0.67 -18.77
N GLY A 45 -9.60 -0.08 -18.37
CA GLY A 45 -9.70 -1.50 -18.02
C GLY A 45 -10.09 -2.43 -19.16
N HIS A 46 -9.79 -2.08 -20.41
CA HIS A 46 -10.07 -2.90 -21.60
C HIS A 46 -9.05 -4.03 -21.74
N ILE A 47 -9.09 -4.99 -20.81
CA ILE A 47 -8.11 -6.08 -20.68
C ILE A 47 -7.87 -6.86 -21.98
N ASP A 48 -8.93 -7.22 -22.70
CA ASP A 48 -8.78 -8.01 -23.94
C ASP A 48 -8.10 -7.21 -25.04
N LEU A 49 -8.43 -5.92 -25.14
CA LEU A 49 -7.75 -5.01 -26.05
C LEU A 49 -6.30 -4.78 -25.63
N LEU A 50 -6.03 -4.63 -24.34
CA LEU A 50 -4.69 -4.46 -23.80
C LEU A 50 -3.79 -5.66 -24.12
N ARG A 51 -4.30 -6.89 -23.94
CA ARG A 51 -3.62 -8.13 -24.33
C ARG A 51 -3.33 -8.13 -25.83
N LYS A 52 -4.31 -7.79 -26.65
CA LYS A 52 -4.15 -7.76 -28.11
C LYS A 52 -3.11 -6.73 -28.55
N LEU A 53 -3.18 -5.51 -28.01
CA LEU A 53 -2.22 -4.45 -28.27
C LEU A 53 -0.79 -4.91 -28.02
N CYS A 54 -0.52 -5.53 -26.87
CA CYS A 54 0.84 -5.90 -26.48
C CYS A 54 1.31 -7.20 -27.14
N LYS A 55 0.48 -8.25 -27.18
CA LYS A 55 0.88 -9.58 -27.65
C LYS A 55 0.84 -9.74 -29.17
N GLU A 56 -0.06 -9.01 -29.85
CA GLU A 56 -0.28 -9.18 -31.30
C GLU A 56 0.14 -7.95 -32.10
N LEU A 57 -0.05 -6.74 -31.56
CA LEU A 57 0.15 -5.48 -32.29
C LEU A 57 1.45 -4.75 -31.91
N GLY A 58 2.29 -5.35 -31.07
CA GLY A 58 3.62 -4.84 -30.72
C GLY A 58 3.60 -3.59 -29.83
N GLY A 59 2.53 -3.40 -29.07
CA GLY A 59 2.43 -2.34 -28.05
C GLY A 59 3.42 -2.55 -26.91
N ASP A 60 4.07 -1.49 -26.50
CA ASP A 60 4.96 -1.46 -25.33
C ASP A 60 4.14 -1.14 -24.07
N ILE A 61 4.14 -2.06 -23.11
CA ILE A 61 3.40 -1.90 -21.85
C ILE A 61 4.10 -0.96 -20.86
N ASN A 62 5.38 -0.67 -21.09
CA ASN A 62 6.20 0.23 -20.27
C ASN A 62 6.45 1.57 -20.95
N VAL A 63 5.73 1.85 -22.04
CA VAL A 63 5.77 3.15 -22.72
C VAL A 63 5.47 4.27 -21.73
N ARG A 64 6.13 5.41 -21.90
CA ARG A 64 5.93 6.60 -21.06
C ARG A 64 5.27 7.71 -21.85
N ASP A 65 4.26 8.33 -21.27
CA ASP A 65 3.73 9.60 -21.76
C ASP A 65 4.65 10.78 -21.41
N ASN A 66 4.21 12.01 -21.69
CA ASN A 66 5.01 13.22 -21.44
C ASN A 66 5.22 13.51 -19.94
N ASP A 67 4.33 13.01 -19.07
CA ASP A 67 4.47 13.11 -17.62
C ASP A 67 5.35 11.98 -17.08
N GLY A 68 5.78 11.06 -17.95
CA GLY A 68 6.60 9.91 -17.60
C GLY A 68 5.78 8.75 -17.04
N ASP A 69 4.46 8.88 -17.02
CA ASP A 69 3.55 7.86 -16.54
C ASP A 69 3.50 6.71 -17.54
N THR A 70 3.46 5.49 -17.00
CA THR A 70 3.30 4.26 -17.77
C THR A 70 1.82 3.87 -17.81
N PRO A 71 1.39 2.93 -18.70
CA PRO A 71 0.04 2.39 -18.65
C PRO A 71 -0.40 1.89 -17.26
N LEU A 72 0.54 1.42 -16.43
CA LEU A 72 0.25 1.01 -15.04
C LEU A 72 -0.10 2.20 -14.12
N HIS A 73 0.43 3.40 -14.36
CA HIS A 73 0.10 4.59 -13.57
C HIS A 73 -1.36 5.03 -13.80
N HIS A 74 -1.88 4.76 -15.00
CA HIS A 74 -3.24 5.14 -15.40
C HIS A 74 -4.31 4.12 -15.03
N THR A 75 -3.96 2.93 -14.50
CA THR A 75 -4.97 1.90 -14.17
C THR A 75 -5.82 2.33 -12.98
N GLU A 76 -7.13 2.07 -13.05
CA GLU A 76 -8.09 2.33 -11.98
C GLU A 76 -8.52 1.05 -11.23
N ASP A 77 -8.16 -0.13 -11.73
CA ASP A 77 -8.62 -1.41 -11.17
C ASP A 77 -7.51 -2.47 -11.05
N ALA A 78 -7.64 -3.33 -10.04
CA ALA A 78 -6.68 -4.38 -9.75
C ALA A 78 -6.60 -5.48 -10.82
N ALA A 79 -7.68 -5.73 -11.57
CA ALA A 79 -7.70 -6.77 -12.59
C ALA A 79 -6.82 -6.38 -13.78
N THR A 80 -6.89 -5.12 -14.20
CA THR A 80 -6.04 -4.56 -15.26
C THR A 80 -4.59 -4.51 -14.82
N ALA A 81 -4.30 -4.00 -13.63
CA ALA A 81 -2.95 -4.01 -13.07
C ALA A 81 -2.36 -5.43 -12.98
N LYS A 82 -3.20 -6.43 -12.65
CA LYS A 82 -2.79 -7.84 -12.65
C LYS A 82 -2.36 -8.34 -14.02
N VAL A 83 -3.12 -8.04 -15.06
CA VAL A 83 -2.76 -8.41 -16.43
C VAL A 83 -1.45 -7.74 -16.85
N ILE A 84 -1.30 -6.45 -16.54
CA ILE A 84 -0.07 -5.71 -16.84
C ILE A 84 1.17 -6.38 -16.22
N LEU A 85 1.12 -6.64 -14.92
CA LEU A 85 2.28 -7.13 -14.18
C LEU A 85 2.56 -8.62 -14.39
N GLU A 86 1.52 -9.45 -14.46
CA GLU A 86 1.67 -10.91 -14.47
C GLU A 86 1.70 -11.50 -15.89
N GLU A 87 1.06 -10.86 -16.87
CA GLU A 87 0.97 -11.38 -18.23
C GLU A 87 1.75 -10.59 -19.28
N LEU A 88 1.86 -9.27 -19.11
CA LEU A 88 2.39 -8.37 -20.16
C LEU A 88 3.82 -7.89 -19.87
N GLY A 89 4.37 -8.18 -18.69
CA GLY A 89 5.73 -7.78 -18.33
C GLY A 89 5.85 -6.30 -17.97
N GLY A 90 4.79 -5.71 -17.42
CA GLY A 90 4.84 -4.37 -16.86
C GLY A 90 5.82 -4.27 -15.69
N ASP A 91 6.61 -3.20 -15.66
CA ASP A 91 7.59 -2.93 -14.61
C ASP A 91 6.99 -1.99 -13.57
N ILE A 92 6.73 -2.53 -12.38
CA ILE A 92 6.17 -1.81 -11.23
C ILE A 92 7.14 -0.78 -10.63
N SER A 93 8.44 -0.90 -10.91
CA SER A 93 9.47 -0.02 -10.35
C SER A 93 9.66 1.29 -11.12
N LEU A 94 9.02 1.42 -12.28
CA LEU A 94 9.13 2.63 -13.10
C LEU A 94 8.45 3.79 -12.40
N ALA A 95 9.24 4.84 -12.19
CA ALA A 95 8.75 6.13 -11.70
C ALA A 95 8.53 7.11 -12.86
N ASN A 96 7.49 7.93 -12.72
CA ASN A 96 7.18 9.04 -13.60
C ASN A 96 8.12 10.23 -13.41
N SER A 97 7.85 11.35 -14.08
CA SER A 97 8.71 12.54 -14.03
C SER A 97 8.72 13.23 -12.66
N GLU A 98 7.73 12.98 -11.80
CA GLU A 98 7.71 13.41 -10.41
C GLU A 98 8.51 12.48 -9.49
N GLY A 99 9.03 11.36 -10.02
CA GLY A 99 9.72 10.34 -9.24
C GLY A 99 8.76 9.41 -8.48
N LYS A 100 7.47 9.39 -8.85
CA LYS A 100 6.45 8.54 -8.22
C LYS A 100 6.21 7.28 -9.06
N THR A 101 6.07 6.15 -8.38
CA THR A 101 5.62 4.88 -8.96
C THR A 101 4.09 4.83 -9.07
N ALA A 102 3.56 3.91 -9.86
CA ALA A 102 2.11 3.71 -9.98
C ALA A 102 1.42 3.48 -8.63
N LEU A 103 2.07 2.79 -7.69
CA LEU A 103 1.55 2.62 -6.33
C LEU A 103 1.43 3.97 -5.60
N GLN A 104 2.47 4.80 -5.66
CA GLN A 104 2.48 6.09 -4.95
C GLN A 104 1.44 7.06 -5.51
N VAL A 105 1.22 7.05 -6.83
CA VAL A 105 0.13 7.83 -7.45
C VAL A 105 -1.23 7.33 -6.95
N ALA A 106 -1.50 6.03 -7.02
CA ALA A 106 -2.75 5.47 -6.54
C ALA A 106 -3.01 5.76 -5.04
N GLU A 107 -1.97 5.79 -4.21
CA GLU A 107 -2.05 6.12 -2.78
C GLU A 107 -2.33 7.60 -2.48
N GLU A 108 -1.91 8.51 -3.37
CA GLU A 108 -2.21 9.94 -3.23
C GLU A 108 -3.67 10.23 -3.54
N ASP A 109 -4.22 9.56 -4.57
CA ASP A 109 -5.61 9.72 -4.98
C ASP A 109 -6.59 9.05 -4.01
N GLN A 110 -6.21 7.89 -3.44
CA GLN A 110 -7.02 7.09 -2.51
C GLN A 110 -8.37 6.61 -3.07
N GLU A 111 -8.55 6.68 -4.39
CA GLU A 111 -9.83 6.36 -5.04
C GLU A 111 -10.04 4.85 -5.26
N PHE A 112 -8.95 4.07 -5.33
CA PHE A 112 -8.99 2.66 -5.76
C PHE A 112 -8.33 1.72 -4.73
N PRO A 113 -9.01 1.39 -3.61
CA PRO A 113 -8.40 0.64 -2.51
C PRO A 113 -7.94 -0.76 -2.91
N GLU A 114 -8.68 -1.47 -3.76
CA GLU A 114 -8.30 -2.80 -4.22
C GLU A 114 -7.05 -2.77 -5.11
N LEU A 115 -6.89 -1.73 -5.94
CA LEU A 115 -5.70 -1.53 -6.76
C LEU A 115 -4.48 -1.23 -5.87
N ILE A 116 -4.62 -0.31 -4.92
CA ILE A 116 -3.55 0.05 -3.98
C ILE A 116 -3.08 -1.18 -3.20
N GLU A 117 -4.02 -1.97 -2.66
CA GLU A 117 -3.70 -3.20 -1.93
C GLU A 117 -2.91 -4.17 -2.81
N TYR A 118 -3.37 -4.40 -4.04
CA TYR A 118 -2.70 -5.27 -4.98
C TYR A 118 -1.29 -4.79 -5.32
N LEU A 119 -1.10 -3.50 -5.60
CA LEU A 119 0.19 -2.91 -5.93
C LEU A 119 1.17 -2.91 -4.74
N ARG A 120 0.69 -2.75 -3.49
CA ARG A 120 1.51 -2.89 -2.28
C ARG A 120 2.09 -4.29 -2.17
N ILE A 121 1.22 -5.31 -2.29
CA ILE A 121 1.62 -6.72 -2.26
C ILE A 121 2.67 -6.99 -3.34
N LYS A 122 2.47 -6.49 -4.56
CA LYS A 122 3.42 -6.68 -5.67
C LYS A 122 4.72 -5.91 -5.51
N SER A 123 4.70 -4.76 -4.85
CA SER A 123 5.91 -3.98 -4.55
C SER A 123 6.71 -4.56 -3.39
N GLY A 124 6.25 -5.65 -2.77
CA GLY A 124 6.89 -6.22 -1.59
C GLY A 124 6.79 -5.32 -0.36
N ILE A 125 5.85 -4.38 -0.36
CA ILE A 125 5.49 -3.56 0.79
C ILE A 125 4.36 -4.33 1.49
N PRO A 126 4.64 -5.04 2.60
CA PRO A 126 3.58 -5.71 3.35
C PRO A 126 2.55 -4.67 3.79
N GLN A 127 1.27 -5.05 3.90
CA GLN A 127 0.39 -4.30 4.78
C GLN A 127 1.08 -4.22 6.14
N GLU A 128 1.28 -3.01 6.68
CA GLU A 128 1.17 -2.70 8.10
C GLU A 128 0.92 -1.21 8.29
N GLN A 129 -0.29 -0.88 8.73
CA GLN A 129 -0.56 0.27 9.57
C GLN A 129 -1.82 -0.05 10.39
N ASP A 130 -1.65 -0.85 11.44
CA ASP A 130 -2.45 -0.57 12.62
C ASP A 130 -2.05 0.81 13.15
N SER A 131 -3.01 1.55 13.70
CA SER A 131 -2.91 2.94 14.20
C SER A 131 -1.73 3.31 15.13
N LEU A 132 -0.83 2.37 15.42
CA LEU A 132 0.34 2.47 16.29
C LEU A 132 1.69 2.41 15.53
N GLY A 133 1.69 2.19 14.21
CA GLY A 133 2.92 2.19 13.39
C GLY A 133 3.88 1.03 13.68
N ILE A 134 3.37 -0.07 14.23
CA ILE A 134 4.11 -1.31 14.35
C ILE A 134 4.08 -1.97 12.97
N ASP A 135 5.22 -2.46 12.48
CA ASP A 135 5.33 -3.28 11.26
C ASP A 135 5.49 -4.79 11.61
N ALA A 136 5.34 -5.67 10.61
CA ALA A 136 5.25 -7.12 10.84
C ALA A 136 6.54 -7.68 11.42
N SER A 137 7.66 -7.07 11.00
CA SER A 137 8.98 -7.40 11.50
C SER A 137 9.13 -7.03 12.96
N THR A 138 8.65 -5.84 13.34
CA THR A 138 8.66 -5.33 14.71
C THR A 138 7.76 -6.21 15.58
N MET A 139 6.56 -6.52 15.13
CA MET A 139 5.64 -7.43 15.84
C MET A 139 6.29 -8.81 16.07
N ALA A 140 6.90 -9.40 15.04
CA ALA A 140 7.61 -10.67 15.15
C ALA A 140 8.79 -10.60 16.13
N GLN A 141 9.61 -9.54 16.06
CA GLN A 141 10.71 -9.32 17.01
C GLN A 141 10.21 -9.20 18.46
N PHE A 142 9.09 -8.50 18.69
CA PHE A 142 8.48 -8.41 20.01
C PHE A 142 7.98 -9.76 20.52
N LYS A 143 7.33 -10.57 19.67
CA LYS A 143 6.90 -11.94 19.99
C LYS A 143 8.10 -12.81 20.38
N ASP A 144 9.19 -12.75 19.63
CA ASP A 144 10.40 -13.53 19.90
C ASP A 144 11.10 -13.10 21.20
N ASN A 145 11.18 -11.79 21.47
CA ASN A 145 11.75 -11.27 22.71
C ASN A 145 10.95 -11.69 23.94
N LEU A 146 9.61 -11.65 23.86
CA LEU A 146 8.73 -12.13 24.94
C LEU A 146 8.86 -13.63 25.16
N ARG A 147 8.99 -14.41 24.09
CA ARG A 147 9.23 -15.85 24.17
C ARG A 147 10.56 -16.15 24.85
N TYR A 148 11.62 -15.44 24.47
CA TYR A 148 12.94 -15.60 25.06
C TYR A 148 12.98 -15.21 26.54
N SER A 149 12.31 -14.12 26.93
CA SER A 149 12.25 -13.71 28.35
C SER A 149 11.53 -14.74 29.22
N MET A 150 10.44 -15.33 28.73
CA MET A 150 9.74 -16.40 29.46
C MET A 150 10.57 -17.67 29.60
N GLU A 151 11.31 -18.07 28.56
CA GLU A 151 12.12 -19.28 28.59
C GLU A 151 13.36 -19.13 29.49
N ASN A 152 13.86 -17.90 29.72
CA ASN A 152 15.10 -17.63 30.43
C ASN A 152 14.98 -16.88 31.77
N GLU A 153 13.84 -16.27 32.11
CA GLU A 153 13.64 -15.65 33.43
C GLU A 153 13.38 -16.70 34.51
N GLN A 154 14.46 -17.24 35.09
CA GLN A 154 14.44 -18.04 36.32
C GLN A 154 14.28 -17.18 37.59
N VAL A 155 13.63 -16.02 37.49
CA VAL A 155 13.31 -15.20 38.67
C VAL A 155 12.10 -15.82 39.36
N ARG A 156 12.26 -16.16 40.63
CA ARG A 156 11.15 -16.68 41.44
C ARG A 156 10.10 -15.59 41.57
N ASP A 157 8.83 -15.97 41.45
CA ASP A 157 7.69 -15.04 41.52
C ASP A 157 7.68 -14.17 42.79
N GLU A 158 8.32 -14.64 43.87
CA GLU A 158 8.47 -13.96 45.16
C GLU A 158 9.41 -12.75 45.10
N ASP A 159 10.32 -12.72 44.13
CA ASP A 159 11.36 -11.68 43.96
C ASP A 159 10.94 -10.60 42.92
N LEU A 160 9.77 -10.74 42.28
CA LEU A 160 9.22 -9.81 41.30
C LEU A 160 8.36 -8.73 41.96
N ASP A 161 8.40 -7.51 41.44
CA ASP A 161 7.45 -6.48 41.81
C ASP A 161 6.02 -6.84 41.33
N PRO A 162 4.97 -6.30 41.97
CA PRO A 162 3.59 -6.66 41.65
C PRO A 162 3.19 -6.41 40.19
N GLU A 163 3.80 -5.43 39.52
CA GLU A 163 3.50 -5.07 38.14
C GLU A 163 4.13 -6.08 37.17
N SER A 164 5.41 -6.41 37.36
CA SER A 164 6.09 -7.45 36.56
C SER A 164 5.47 -8.84 36.75
N LEU A 165 5.03 -9.18 37.97
CA LEU A 165 4.33 -10.44 38.24
C LEU A 165 2.96 -10.50 37.55
N ALA A 166 2.21 -9.39 37.54
CA ALA A 166 0.94 -9.31 36.82
C ALA A 166 1.16 -9.43 35.30
N ARG A 167 2.22 -8.80 34.79
CA ARG A 167 2.63 -8.86 33.38
C ARG A 167 2.91 -10.29 32.93
N LYS A 168 3.74 -11.01 33.70
CA LYS A 168 4.09 -12.42 33.47
C LYS A 168 2.87 -13.32 33.47
N LYS A 169 2.02 -13.23 34.49
CA LYS A 169 0.78 -14.03 34.60
C LYS A 169 -0.20 -13.81 33.45
N ARG A 170 -0.32 -12.56 32.98
CA ARG A 170 -1.19 -12.21 31.85
C ARG A 170 -0.68 -12.84 30.54
N LEU A 171 0.63 -12.82 30.33
CA LEU A 171 1.28 -13.45 29.17
C LEU A 171 1.11 -14.98 29.18
N GLU A 172 1.28 -15.62 30.35
CA GLU A 172 1.08 -17.06 30.52
C GLU A 172 -0.38 -17.48 30.26
N GLN A 173 -1.36 -16.67 30.67
CA GLN A 173 -2.78 -16.92 30.38
C GLN A 173 -3.08 -16.87 28.89
N ILE A 174 -2.52 -15.88 28.18
CA ILE A 174 -2.66 -15.73 26.74
C ILE A 174 -2.12 -16.96 26.02
N ILE A 175 -0.92 -17.42 26.40
CA ILE A 175 -0.26 -18.57 25.75
C ILE A 175 -1.00 -19.89 25.98
N GLN A 176 -1.69 -20.01 27.12
CA GLN A 176 -2.50 -21.19 27.43
C GLN A 176 -3.91 -21.14 26.81
N GLY A 177 -4.31 -20.02 26.24
CA GLY A 177 -5.60 -19.83 25.57
C GLY A 177 -5.68 -20.52 24.21
N GLU A 178 -6.91 -20.80 23.75
CA GLU A 178 -7.16 -21.38 22.42
C GLU A 178 -6.79 -20.43 21.27
N ASN A 179 -6.65 -19.13 21.56
CA ASN A 179 -6.37 -18.06 20.60
C ASN A 179 -5.11 -17.24 20.96
N ALA A 180 -4.07 -17.96 21.41
CA ALA A 180 -2.85 -17.37 21.96
C ALA A 180 -2.17 -16.35 21.02
N GLU A 181 -2.24 -16.56 19.71
CA GLU A 181 -1.57 -15.70 18.73
C GLU A 181 -2.25 -14.33 18.60
N GLU A 182 -3.58 -14.29 18.46
CA GLU A 182 -4.34 -13.05 18.35
C GLU A 182 -4.34 -12.26 19.67
N GLU A 183 -4.49 -12.94 20.80
CA GLU A 183 -4.46 -12.29 22.12
C GLU A 183 -3.07 -11.71 22.45
N LEU A 184 -2.00 -12.37 22.02
CA LEU A 184 -0.63 -11.88 22.20
C LEU A 184 -0.38 -10.60 21.41
N GLU A 185 -0.92 -10.50 20.19
CA GLU A 185 -0.80 -9.28 19.41
C GLU A 185 -1.57 -8.11 20.03
N VAL A 186 -2.79 -8.35 20.51
CA VAL A 186 -3.57 -7.33 21.24
C VAL A 186 -2.80 -6.85 22.47
N TYR A 187 -2.16 -7.78 23.19
CA TYR A 187 -1.34 -7.48 24.34
C TYR A 187 -0.09 -6.64 23.99
N ILE A 188 0.62 -6.97 22.90
CA ILE A 188 1.76 -6.18 22.41
C ILE A 188 1.32 -4.77 22.01
N ARG A 189 0.18 -4.64 21.31
CA ARG A 189 -0.39 -3.35 20.92
C ARG A 189 -0.71 -2.47 22.13
N ASP A 190 -1.34 -3.04 23.16
CA ASP A 190 -1.70 -2.33 24.39
C ASP A 190 -0.45 -1.84 25.16
N LEU A 191 0.59 -2.68 25.19
CA LEU A 191 1.88 -2.34 25.79
C LEU A 191 2.55 -1.16 25.08
N VAL A 192 2.63 -1.21 23.74
CA VAL A 192 3.21 -0.13 22.93
C VAL A 192 2.42 1.17 23.11
N ARG A 193 1.09 1.09 23.17
CA ARG A 193 0.22 2.26 23.42
C ARG A 193 0.48 2.87 24.80
N THR A 194 0.64 2.05 25.83
CA THR A 194 0.89 2.54 27.20
C THR A 194 2.28 3.18 27.31
N GLN A 195 3.28 2.60 26.64
CA GLN A 195 4.65 3.11 26.68
C GLN A 195 4.83 4.41 25.86
N MET A 196 4.11 4.56 24.74
CA MET A 196 4.09 5.79 23.93
C MET A 196 3.22 6.90 24.54
N GLY A 197 2.15 6.56 25.26
CA GLY A 197 1.26 7.52 25.92
C GLY A 197 1.87 8.25 27.12
N GLY A 198 2.97 7.74 27.68
CA GLY A 198 3.64 8.32 28.85
C GLY A 198 4.54 9.54 28.57
N ALA A 199 4.85 9.84 27.30
CA ALA A 199 5.77 10.92 26.94
C ALA A 199 5.10 12.29 26.69
N ALA A 200 3.77 12.37 26.61
CA ALA A 200 3.05 13.57 26.17
C ALA A 200 2.37 14.41 27.27
N THR A 201 2.47 14.02 28.55
CA THR A 201 1.86 14.78 29.65
C THR A 201 2.83 14.96 30.81
N ASN A 202 3.91 15.71 30.61
CA ASN A 202 4.71 16.18 31.74
C ASN A 202 5.44 17.50 31.46
N GLU A 203 4.78 18.47 30.82
CA GLU A 203 5.17 19.90 30.86
C GLU A 203 3.91 20.79 30.79
N ALA A 204 3.01 20.68 31.76
CA ALA A 204 1.97 21.70 32.00
C ALA A 204 1.43 21.59 33.42
N SER A 205 2.30 21.72 34.42
CA SER A 205 1.87 21.85 35.82
C SER A 205 2.90 22.66 36.61
N ALA A 206 2.95 23.97 36.35
CA ALA A 206 3.44 24.91 37.33
C ALA A 206 2.76 26.27 37.13
N GLU A 207 1.92 26.63 38.11
CA GLU A 207 1.70 28.00 38.59
C GLU A 207 0.85 28.92 37.67
N GLU A 208 -0.26 29.57 38.05
CA GLU A 208 -0.91 29.90 39.31
C GLU A 208 -2.39 30.25 39.00
N GLU A 209 -3.34 29.78 39.82
CA GLU A 209 -4.55 30.54 40.17
C GLU A 209 -4.43 30.90 41.67
N PRO A 210 -5.20 31.83 42.28
CA PRO A 210 -6.32 32.65 41.77
C PRO A 210 -6.31 34.14 42.24
N SER A 211 -7.08 35.04 41.61
CA SER A 211 -7.80 36.05 42.43
C SER A 211 -8.93 36.79 41.70
N ALA A 212 -10.05 36.85 42.41
CA ALA A 212 -11.33 37.39 42.00
C ALA A 212 -11.43 38.94 42.07
N LYS A 213 -12.53 39.43 41.47
CA LYS A 213 -13.19 40.76 41.65
C LYS A 213 -12.56 41.87 40.81
N ARG A 214 -13.30 42.74 40.09
CA ARG A 214 -14.54 43.43 40.49
C ARG A 214 -15.10 44.21 39.27
N ARG A 215 -16.43 44.23 39.16
CA ARG A 215 -17.31 45.24 38.51
C ARG A 215 -16.63 46.56 38.08
N LYS A 216 -16.91 47.03 36.86
CA LYS A 216 -17.99 47.99 36.56
C LYS A 216 -18.24 48.10 35.06
#